data_AF-A0A9E2YA82-F1
#
_entry.id   AF-A0A9E2YA82-F1
#
_cell.length_a   1.000
_cell.length_b   1.000
_cell.length_c   1.000
_cell.angle_alpha   90.00
_cell.angle_beta   90.00
_cell.angle_gamma   90.00
#
_symmetry.space_group_name_H-M   'P 1'
#
loop_
_entity.id
_entity.type
_entity.pdbx_description
1 polymer ?
#
loop_
_entity_poly.entity_id
_entity_poly.type
_entity_poly.pdbx_seq_one_letter_code
_entity_poly.pdbx_strand_id
1 'polypeptide(L)'
;MLLTPELADTIRREEIAGIRCGLETARRLRPDAGIESVEVAGGLAAFMGRESPLSEAFGIGAFAPVAAGDVAEITDFYESRASTPRVFVSPLADRTLGIELTAAGYAPVEYENVL
;
A
#
# COMPACT_ATOMS: atom_id res chain seq x y z
N MET A 1 1.73 -27.22 -8.98
CA MET A 1 2.07 -25.79 -9.07
C MET A 1 1.68 -25.17 -7.74
N LEU A 2 2.64 -24.68 -6.94
CA LEU A 2 2.43 -24.29 -5.53
C LEU A 2 1.83 -22.88 -5.35
N LEU A 3 1.69 -22.10 -6.44
CA LEU A 3 1.08 -20.77 -6.42
C LEU A 3 -0.30 -20.84 -7.08
N THR A 4 -1.33 -21.09 -6.28
CA THR A 4 -2.70 -20.89 -6.73
C THR A 4 -3.12 -19.45 -6.42
N PRO A 5 -4.06 -18.84 -7.17
CA PRO A 5 -4.58 -17.51 -6.86
C PRO A 5 -5.04 -17.38 -5.40
N GLU A 6 -5.63 -18.43 -4.83
CA GLU A 6 -6.10 -18.46 -3.45
C GLU A 6 -4.95 -18.34 -2.43
N LEU A 7 -3.79 -18.95 -2.72
CA LEU A 7 -2.61 -18.78 -1.87
C LEU A 7 -2.06 -17.35 -1.96
N ALA A 8 -1.99 -16.77 -3.16
CA ALA A 8 -1.53 -15.40 -3.34
C ALA A 8 -2.43 -14.41 -2.60
N ASP A 9 -3.74 -14.61 -2.67
CA ASP A 9 -4.72 -13.81 -1.93
C ASP A 9 -4.54 -13.97 -0.41
N THR A 10 -4.33 -15.20 0.05
CA THR A 10 -4.10 -15.47 1.49
C THR A 10 -2.85 -14.77 1.99
N ILE A 11 -1.71 -14.93 1.29
CA ILE A 11 -0.45 -14.25 1.62
C ILE A 11 -0.68 -12.74 1.74
N ARG A 12 -1.41 -12.17 0.79
CA ARG A 12 -1.62 -10.72 0.78
C ARG A 12 -2.53 -10.23 1.89
N ARG A 13 -3.55 -11.00 2.27
CA ARG A 13 -4.38 -10.67 3.44
C ARG A 13 -3.54 -10.67 4.71
N GLU A 14 -2.67 -11.65 4.89
CA GLU A 14 -1.79 -11.75 6.05
C GLU A 14 -0.74 -10.64 6.06
N GLU A 15 -0.19 -10.27 4.90
CA GLU A 15 0.71 -9.11 4.76
C GLU A 15 0.03 -7.83 5.24
N ILE A 16 -1.17 -7.52 4.72
CA ILE A 16 -1.94 -6.35 5.15
C ILE A 16 -2.29 -6.41 6.65
N ALA A 17 -2.65 -7.60 7.15
CA ALA A 17 -2.92 -7.79 8.59
C ALA A 17 -1.69 -7.51 9.46
N GLY A 18 -0.50 -7.92 9.00
CA GLY A 18 0.78 -7.60 9.64
C GLY A 18 1.02 -6.10 9.71
N ILE A 19 0.78 -5.36 8.62
CA ILE A 19 0.91 -3.89 8.60
C ILE A 19 -0.07 -3.23 9.58
N ARG A 20 -1.33 -3.71 9.68
CA ARG A 20 -2.29 -3.21 10.68
C ARG A 20 -1.79 -3.40 12.11
N CYS A 21 -1.30 -4.58 12.44
CA CYS A 21 -0.71 -4.85 13.75
C CYS A 21 0.47 -3.91 14.05
N GLY A 22 1.31 -3.65 13.04
CA GLY A 22 2.38 -2.66 13.10
C GLY A 22 1.86 -1.25 13.38
N LEU A 23 0.81 -0.80 12.69
CA LEU A 23 0.17 0.51 12.87
C LEU A 23 -0.38 0.67 14.29
N GLU A 24 -1.09 -0.32 14.81
CA GLU A 24 -1.60 -0.32 16.18
C GLU A 24 -0.47 -0.19 17.21
N THR A 25 0.60 -0.94 17.00
CA THR A 25 1.80 -0.87 17.85
C THR A 25 2.47 0.50 17.76
N ALA A 26 2.63 1.05 16.55
CA ALA A 26 3.22 2.36 16.32
C ALA A 26 2.39 3.48 16.96
N ARG A 27 1.05 3.46 16.82
CA ARG A 27 0.14 4.40 17.49
C ARG A 27 0.33 4.37 19.01
N ARG A 28 0.47 3.19 19.60
CA ARG A 28 0.67 3.03 21.05
C ARG A 28 2.04 3.53 21.51
N LEU A 29 3.10 3.22 20.77
CA LEU A 29 4.48 3.58 21.16
C LEU A 29 4.81 5.05 20.86
N ARG A 30 4.14 5.65 19.88
CA ARG A 30 4.42 7.00 19.37
C ARG A 30 3.10 7.76 19.09
N PRO A 31 2.30 8.06 20.12
CA PRO A 31 0.99 8.69 19.94
C PRO A 31 1.04 10.04 19.22
N ASP A 32 2.13 10.80 19.43
CA ASP A 32 2.30 12.14 18.82
C ASP A 32 2.92 12.10 17.41
N ALA A 33 3.21 10.92 16.86
CA ALA A 33 3.84 10.79 15.54
C ALA A 33 2.85 10.86 14.37
N GLY A 34 1.55 11.03 14.64
CA GLY A 34 0.52 11.15 13.61
C GLY A 34 0.30 9.87 12.80
N ILE A 35 0.53 8.71 13.40
CA ILE A 35 0.42 7.39 12.75
C ILE A 35 -1.01 7.17 12.27
N GLU A 36 -1.19 6.94 10.97
CA GLU A 36 -2.52 6.81 10.38
C GLU A 36 -2.59 5.83 9.22
N SER A 37 -3.80 5.45 8.84
CA SER A 37 -4.02 4.52 7.72
C SER A 37 -5.39 4.70 7.07
N VAL A 38 -5.51 4.35 5.80
CA VAL A 38 -6.80 4.30 5.08
C VAL A 38 -6.90 3.05 4.21
N GLU A 39 -8.09 2.45 4.18
CA GLU A 39 -8.43 1.36 3.26
C GLU A 39 -8.72 1.93 1.88
N VAL A 40 -8.07 1.41 0.85
CA VAL A 40 -8.26 1.91 -0.53
C VAL A 40 -7.98 0.80 -1.54
N ALA A 41 -8.86 0.64 -2.53
CA ALA A 41 -8.81 -0.40 -3.56
C ALA A 41 -8.48 -1.83 -3.04
N GLY A 42 -9.06 -2.20 -1.89
CA GLY A 42 -8.86 -3.50 -1.25
C GLY A 42 -7.50 -3.71 -0.55
N GLY A 43 -6.64 -2.69 -0.53
CA GLY A 43 -5.40 -2.66 0.23
C GLY A 43 -5.42 -1.57 1.31
N LEU A 44 -4.23 -1.21 1.79
CA LEU A 44 -4.04 -0.31 2.92
C LEU A 44 -2.93 0.70 2.64
N ALA A 45 -3.25 1.99 2.64
CA ALA A 45 -2.25 3.05 2.74
C ALA A 45 -1.90 3.26 4.21
N ALA A 46 -0.64 3.03 4.57
CA ALA A 46 -0.15 3.15 5.94
C ALA A 46 0.81 4.34 6.03
N PHE A 47 0.66 5.16 7.07
CA PHE A 47 1.59 6.24 7.40
C PHE A 47 2.14 6.01 8.81
N MET A 48 3.44 5.69 8.88
CA MET A 48 4.17 5.49 10.13
C MET A 48 5.23 6.58 10.37
N GLY A 49 5.05 7.75 9.75
CA GLY A 49 5.98 8.88 9.79
C GLY A 49 6.69 9.12 8.45
N ARG A 50 7.03 10.37 8.15
CA ARG A 50 7.49 10.83 6.83
C ARG A 50 8.70 10.06 6.27
N GLU A 51 9.68 9.75 7.12
CA GLU A 51 10.91 9.05 6.72
C GLU A 51 10.82 7.53 6.98
N SER A 52 9.65 7.03 7.39
CA SER A 52 9.48 5.61 7.67
C SER A 52 9.38 4.85 6.35
N PRO A 53 10.16 3.76 6.15
CA PRO A 53 9.98 2.90 4.99
C PRO A 53 8.63 2.18 5.00
N LEU A 54 7.92 2.17 6.13
CA LEU A 54 6.59 1.60 6.28
C LEU A 54 5.47 2.61 5.97
N SER A 55 5.81 3.84 5.55
CA SER A 55 4.85 4.82 5.04
C SER A 55 4.60 4.58 3.55
N GLU A 56 3.83 3.55 3.24
CA GLU A 56 3.59 3.06 1.88
C GLU A 56 2.22 2.37 1.77
N ALA A 57 1.68 2.34 0.55
CA ALA A 57 0.44 1.65 0.24
C ALA A 57 0.70 0.19 -0.14
N PHE A 58 0.06 -0.73 0.58
CA PHE A 58 0.25 -2.17 0.47
C PHE A 58 -0.99 -2.86 -0.07
N GLY A 59 -0.77 -3.86 -0.93
CA GLY A 59 -1.82 -4.74 -1.44
C GLY A 59 -2.89 -4.06 -2.30
N ILE A 60 -2.59 -2.89 -2.86
CA ILE A 60 -3.49 -2.17 -3.77
C ILE A 60 -3.77 -3.03 -5.01
N GLY A 61 -5.03 -3.09 -5.44
CA GLY A 61 -5.42 -3.82 -6.65
C GLY A 61 -5.29 -5.34 -6.54
N ALA A 62 -5.08 -5.87 -5.35
CA ALA A 62 -4.89 -7.30 -5.13
C ALA A 62 -6.12 -8.15 -5.37
N PHE A 63 -7.28 -7.61 -5.00
CA PHE A 63 -8.54 -8.35 -4.92
C PHE A 63 -9.60 -7.80 -5.87
N ALA A 64 -9.33 -6.65 -6.52
CA ALA A 64 -10.25 -5.96 -7.42
C ALA A 64 -9.48 -4.98 -8.34
N PRO A 65 -10.09 -4.55 -9.46
CA PRO A 65 -9.59 -3.44 -10.26
C PRO A 65 -9.46 -2.13 -9.47
N VAL A 66 -8.53 -1.27 -9.91
CA VAL A 66 -8.22 0.04 -9.33
C VAL A 66 -8.74 1.13 -10.27
N ALA A 67 -9.38 2.14 -9.72
CA ALA A 67 -9.84 3.32 -10.44
C ALA A 67 -8.89 4.52 -10.20
N ALA A 68 -8.92 5.51 -11.09
CA ALA A 68 -8.18 6.76 -10.94
C ALA A 68 -8.41 7.45 -9.58
N GLY A 69 -9.64 7.36 -9.06
CA GLY A 69 -10.00 7.92 -7.76
C GLY A 69 -9.28 7.26 -6.58
N ASP A 70 -8.99 5.96 -6.67
CA ASP A 70 -8.24 5.24 -5.62
C ASP A 70 -6.80 5.75 -5.56
N VAL A 71 -6.16 5.97 -6.72
CA VAL A 71 -4.79 6.51 -6.79
C VAL A 71 -4.75 7.96 -6.30
N ALA A 72 -5.75 8.76 -6.62
CA ALA A 72 -5.87 10.12 -6.09
C ALA A 72 -5.99 10.12 -4.56
N GLU A 73 -6.83 9.25 -3.99
CA GLU A 73 -6.97 9.11 -2.53
C GLU A 73 -5.65 8.72 -1.85
N ILE A 74 -4.90 7.79 -2.44
CA ILE A 74 -3.56 7.41 -1.96
C ILE A 74 -2.61 8.62 -2.00
N THR A 75 -2.61 9.36 -3.10
CA THR A 75 -1.74 10.53 -3.30
C THR A 75 -2.03 11.58 -2.23
N ASP A 76 -3.30 11.96 -2.09
CA ASP A 76 -3.77 12.95 -1.12
C ASP A 76 -3.48 12.52 0.32
N PHE A 77 -3.61 11.22 0.63
CA PHE A 77 -3.28 10.68 1.94
C PHE A 77 -1.83 10.96 2.35
N TYR A 78 -0.86 10.78 1.46
CA TYR A 78 0.54 11.04 1.78
C TYR A 78 0.90 12.53 1.70
N GLU A 79 0.44 13.24 0.67
CA GLU A 79 0.79 14.65 0.46
C GLU A 79 0.22 15.55 1.56
N SER A 80 -1.00 15.28 2.04
CA SER A 80 -1.57 15.98 3.20
C SER A 80 -0.76 15.81 4.50
N ARG A 81 0.13 14.81 4.54
CA ARG A 81 1.05 14.51 5.65
C ARG A 81 2.51 14.88 5.32
N ALA A 82 2.71 15.67 4.27
CA ALA A 82 4.02 16.07 3.75
C ALA A 82 4.96 14.87 3.49
N SER A 83 4.39 13.74 3.03
CA SER A 83 5.11 12.51 2.71
C SER A 83 5.02 12.25 1.21
N THR A 84 6.10 11.73 0.63
CA THR A 84 6.08 11.28 -0.76
C THR A 84 5.18 10.04 -0.86
N PRO A 85 4.17 10.03 -1.76
CA PRO A 85 3.36 8.85 -1.99
C PRO A 85 4.19 7.69 -2.52
N ARG A 86 4.00 6.50 -1.93
CA ARG A 86 4.62 5.25 -2.38
C ARG A 86 3.58 4.15 -2.44
N VAL A 87 3.69 3.29 -3.45
CA VAL A 87 2.78 2.17 -3.66
C VAL A 87 3.60 0.92 -3.95
N PHE A 88 3.47 -0.09 -3.08
CA PHE A 88 4.05 -1.39 -3.31
C PHE A 88 3.23 -2.17 -4.34
N VAL A 89 3.85 -2.50 -5.47
CA VAL A 89 3.18 -3.16 -6.59
C VAL A 89 3.61 -4.62 -6.69
N SER A 90 2.65 -5.53 -6.55
CA SER A 90 2.87 -6.94 -6.84
C SER A 90 2.66 -7.25 -8.33
N PRO A 91 3.46 -8.15 -8.94
CA PRO A 91 3.17 -8.70 -10.28
C PRO A 91 1.81 -9.40 -10.40
N LEU A 92 1.19 -9.75 -9.27
CA LEU A 92 -0.12 -10.41 -9.21
C LEU A 92 -1.28 -9.43 -8.95
N ALA A 93 -1.04 -8.13 -8.82
CA ALA A 93 -2.10 -7.15 -8.72
C ALA A 93 -2.87 -7.02 -10.05
N ASP A 94 -4.10 -6.51 -9.98
CA ASP A 94 -4.88 -6.18 -11.17
C ASP A 94 -4.12 -5.17 -12.04
N ARG A 95 -4.16 -5.39 -13.36
CA ARG A 95 -3.40 -4.58 -14.33
C ARG A 95 -3.81 -3.11 -14.35
N THR A 96 -5.05 -2.82 -13.95
CA THR A 96 -5.55 -1.44 -13.83
C THR A 96 -4.70 -0.61 -12.87
N LEU A 97 -4.11 -1.20 -11.82
CA LEU A 97 -3.20 -0.48 -10.91
C LEU A 97 -2.04 0.19 -11.67
N GLY A 98 -1.35 -0.56 -12.53
CA GLY A 98 -0.22 -0.02 -13.29
C GLY A 98 -0.64 1.08 -14.28
N ILE A 99 -1.83 0.95 -14.86
CA ILE A 99 -2.41 1.96 -15.77
C ILE A 99 -2.69 3.25 -15.00
N GLU A 100 -3.39 3.17 -13.88
CA GLU A 100 -3.79 4.33 -13.10
C GLU A 100 -2.60 5.02 -12.42
N LEU A 101 -1.61 4.25 -11.92
CA LEU A 101 -0.35 4.81 -11.40
C LEU A 101 0.39 5.60 -12.49
N THR A 102 0.52 5.02 -13.69
CA THR A 102 1.19 5.69 -14.81
C THR A 102 0.43 6.95 -15.22
N ALA A 103 -0.90 6.91 -15.28
CA ALA A 103 -1.73 8.06 -15.61
C ALA A 103 -1.62 9.18 -14.57
N ALA A 104 -1.45 8.83 -13.29
CA ALA A 104 -1.21 9.76 -12.19
C ALA A 104 0.25 10.27 -12.09
N GLY A 105 1.16 9.81 -12.96
CA GLY A 105 2.55 10.26 -12.98
C GLY A 105 3.48 9.56 -11.99
N TYR A 106 3.06 8.44 -11.41
CA TYR A 106 3.95 7.60 -10.61
C TYR A 106 5.03 6.97 -11.51
N ALA A 107 6.23 6.85 -10.95
CA ALA A 107 7.35 6.18 -11.59
C ALA A 107 7.89 5.08 -10.67
N PRO A 108 8.35 3.94 -11.21
CA PRO A 108 9.09 2.95 -10.43
C PRO A 108 10.36 3.58 -9.85
N VAL A 109 10.55 3.46 -8.55
CA VAL A 109 11.74 3.98 -7.84
C VAL A 109 12.61 2.88 -7.25
N GLU A 110 12.05 1.70 -7.03
CA GLU A 110 12.70 0.54 -6.42
C GLU A 110 12.11 -0.77 -6.96
N TYR A 111 12.90 -1.83 -6.88
CA TYR A 111 12.47 -3.21 -7.13
C TYR A 111 12.89 -4.07 -5.96
N GLU A 112 11.92 -4.66 -5.26
CA GLU A 112 12.18 -5.59 -4.17
C GLU A 112 12.00 -7.04 -4.63
N ASN A 113 12.84 -7.93 -4.10
CA ASN A 113 12.72 -9.36 -4.31
C ASN A 113 13.09 -10.10 -3.01
N VAL A 114 12.23 -11.03 -2.60
CA VAL A 114 12.33 -11.75 -1.30
C VAL A 114 12.77 -13.21 -1.48
N LEU A 115 13.49 -13.52 -2.57
CA LEU A 115 14.05 -14.85 -2.86
C LEU A 115 15.05 -15.33 -1.78
#